data_AF-C7M7Y5-F1
#
_entry.id   AF-C7M7Y5-F1
#
_cell.length_a   1.000
_cell.length_b   1.000
_cell.length_c   1.000
_cell.angle_alpha   90.00
_cell.angle_beta   90.00
_cell.angle_gamma   90.00
#
_symmetry.space_group_name_H-M   'P 1'
#
loop_
_entity.id
_entity.type
_entity.pdbx_description
1 polymer ?
#
loop_
_entity_poly.entity_id
_entity_poly.type
_entity_poly.pdbx_seq_one_letter_code
_entity_poly.pdbx_strand_id
1 'polypeptide(L)'
;MAKTALQIAIDEEDLPIFNSLFEKFEVETSDIVYFLTKEDLQTVSNEVLNRDLTTEEVTLLESKIGDYIDWYDNIENAIQQLIPYENI
;
A
#
# COMPACT_ATOMS: atom_id res chain seq x y z
N MET A 1 -13.68 -3.57 19.33
CA MET A 1 -12.47 -2.91 18.78
C MET A 1 -12.62 -2.95 17.27
N ALA A 2 -12.64 -1.81 16.59
CA ALA A 2 -12.71 -1.78 15.14
C ALA A 2 -11.34 -2.19 14.57
N LYS A 3 -11.31 -3.13 13.62
CA LYS A 3 -10.08 -3.49 12.90
C LYS A 3 -9.64 -2.30 12.04
N THR A 4 -8.34 -2.05 11.97
CA THR A 4 -7.77 -1.05 11.05
C THR A 4 -7.88 -1.54 9.59
N ALA A 5 -7.78 -0.63 8.62
CA ALA A 5 -7.79 -1.01 7.21
C ALA A 5 -6.66 -2.02 6.86
N LEU A 6 -5.49 -1.89 7.49
CA LEU A 6 -4.40 -2.87 7.42
C LEU A 6 -4.79 -4.26 7.94
N GLN A 7 -5.53 -4.33 9.06
CA GLN A 7 -5.97 -5.61 9.66
C GLN A 7 -7.07 -6.32 8.88
N ILE A 8 -7.63 -5.67 7.86
CA ILE A 8 -8.63 -6.27 6.96
C ILE A 8 -7.96 -6.83 5.71
N ALA A 9 -6.83 -6.25 5.28
CA ALA A 9 -6.12 -6.62 4.05
C ALA A 9 -4.91 -7.57 4.28
N ILE A 10 -4.65 -7.96 5.53
CA ILE A 10 -3.55 -8.88 5.88
C ILE A 10 -4.15 -10.08 6.61
N ASP A 11 -3.73 -11.28 6.21
CA ASP A 11 -4.12 -12.53 6.87
C ASP A 11 -3.77 -12.47 8.37
N GLU A 12 -4.67 -12.98 9.22
CA GLU A 12 -4.52 -12.86 10.68
C GLU A 12 -3.21 -13.49 11.21
N GLU A 13 -2.67 -14.47 10.49
CA GLU A 13 -1.40 -15.13 10.81
C GLU A 13 -0.16 -14.28 10.55
N ASP A 14 -0.24 -13.32 9.62
CA ASP A 14 0.88 -12.46 9.22
C ASP A 14 0.90 -11.13 10.00
N LEU A 15 -0.19 -10.78 10.69
CA LEU A 15 -0.29 -9.60 11.55
C LEU A 15 0.85 -9.45 12.57
N PRO A 16 1.31 -10.52 13.27
CA PRO A 16 2.40 -10.39 14.24
C PRO A 16 3.73 -9.97 13.61
N ILE A 17 4.04 -10.46 12.41
CA ILE A 17 5.28 -10.12 11.69
C ILE A 17 5.22 -8.67 11.23
N PHE A 18 4.08 -8.24 10.69
CA PHE A 18 3.86 -6.86 10.27
C PHE A 18 3.96 -5.87 11.44
N ASN A 19 3.29 -6.14 12.56
CA ASN A 19 3.37 -5.30 13.75
C ASN A 19 4.81 -5.20 14.27
N SER A 20 5.54 -6.32 14.30
CA SER A 20 6.95 -6.33 14.70
C SER A 20 7.86 -5.56 13.74
N LEU A 21 7.57 -5.58 12.44
CA LEU A 21 8.27 -4.78 11.43
C LEU A 21 8.04 -3.29 11.65
N PHE A 22 6.79 -2.89 11.82
CA PHE A 22 6.41 -1.50 12.03
C PHE A 22 6.96 -0.91 13.33
N GLU A 23 6.87 -1.65 14.44
CA GLU A 23 7.51 -1.30 15.71
C GLU A 23 9.02 -1.12 15.57
N LYS A 24 9.69 -2.01 14.81
CA LYS A 24 11.14 -1.94 14.58
C LYS A 24 11.58 -0.70 13.79
N PHE A 25 10.70 -0.15 12.96
CA PHE A 25 10.97 1.04 12.15
C PHE A 25 10.33 2.31 12.73
N GLU A 26 9.74 2.26 13.92
CA GLU A 26 9.00 3.36 14.55
C GLU A 26 7.90 3.93 13.64
N VAL A 27 7.35 3.10 12.74
CA VAL A 27 6.24 3.48 11.87
C VAL A 27 4.98 2.95 12.51
N GLU A 28 4.09 3.82 12.99
CA GLU A 28 2.78 3.34 13.43
C GLU A 28 1.95 2.99 12.19
N THR A 29 1.18 1.90 12.24
CA THR A 29 0.30 1.53 11.11
C THR A 29 -0.73 2.62 10.78
N SER A 30 -1.02 3.51 11.74
CA SER A 30 -1.84 4.71 11.55
C SER A 30 -1.21 5.76 10.63
N ASP A 31 0.11 5.70 10.41
CA ASP A 31 0.85 6.67 9.60
C ASP A 31 0.82 6.30 8.10
N ILE A 32 0.33 5.10 7.77
CA ILE A 32 0.22 4.62 6.39
C ILE A 32 -1.15 5.00 5.83
N VAL A 33 -1.15 5.93 4.88
CA VAL A 33 -2.38 6.40 4.21
C VAL A 33 -2.82 5.44 3.10
N TYR A 34 -1.89 4.76 2.43
CA TYR A 34 -2.14 3.81 1.34
C TYR A 34 -0.96 2.83 1.19
N PHE A 35 -1.23 1.59 0.79
CA PHE A 35 -0.21 0.59 0.47
C PHE A 35 -0.72 -0.38 -0.60
N LEU A 36 0.22 -0.99 -1.34
CA LEU A 36 -0.02 -2.12 -2.22
C LEU A 36 0.64 -3.36 -1.61
N THR A 37 -0.03 -4.50 -1.75
CA THR A 37 0.43 -5.79 -1.25
C THR A 37 0.92 -6.69 -2.39
N LYS A 38 1.59 -7.78 -2.03
CA LYS A 38 1.92 -8.84 -2.99
C LYS A 38 0.67 -9.50 -3.58
N GLU A 39 -0.40 -9.61 -2.80
CA GLU A 39 -1.67 -10.16 -3.27
C GLU A 39 -2.30 -9.27 -4.34
N ASP A 40 -2.22 -7.95 -4.21
CA ASP A 40 -2.68 -7.02 -5.24
C ASP A 40 -1.92 -7.25 -6.56
N LEU A 41 -0.59 -7.42 -6.48
CA LEU A 41 0.24 -7.74 -7.66
C LEU A 41 -0.18 -9.07 -8.30
N GLN A 42 -0.44 -10.11 -7.50
CA GLN A 42 -0.86 -11.42 -8.00
C GLN A 42 -2.27 -11.39 -8.61
N THR A 43 -3.18 -10.63 -8.01
CA THR A 43 -4.54 -10.45 -8.52
C THR A 43 -4.49 -9.80 -9.90
N VAL A 44 -3.79 -8.68 -10.04
CA VAL A 44 -3.63 -8.00 -11.33
C VAL A 44 -2.90 -8.87 -12.34
N SER A 45 -1.88 -9.63 -11.93
CA SER A 45 -1.19 -10.56 -12.83
C SER A 45 -2.10 -11.66 -13.35
N ASN A 46 -2.96 -12.23 -12.51
CA ASN A 46 -3.92 -13.24 -12.96
C ASN A 46 -4.94 -12.66 -13.94
N GLU A 47 -5.34 -11.41 -13.78
CA GLU A 47 -6.24 -10.75 -14.74
C GLU A 47 -5.57 -10.41 -16.07
N VAL A 48 -4.31 -9.94 -16.03
CA VAL A 48 -3.61 -9.42 -17.22
C VAL A 48 -2.83 -10.50 -17.97
N LEU A 49 -2.21 -11.42 -17.23
CA LEU A 49 -1.31 -12.45 -17.76
C LEU A 49 -1.87 -13.88 -17.63
N ASN A 50 -2.98 -14.05 -16.90
CA ASN A 50 -3.62 -15.35 -16.65
C ASN A 50 -2.67 -16.37 -15.99
N ARG A 51 -1.78 -15.87 -15.10
CA ARG A 51 -0.88 -16.65 -14.24
C ARG A 51 -0.38 -15.81 -13.06
N ASP A 52 0.14 -16.50 -12.05
CA ASP A 52 0.91 -15.88 -10.97
C ASP A 52 2.27 -15.35 -11.45
N LEU A 53 2.73 -14.29 -10.80
CA LEU A 53 4.09 -13.77 -10.89
C LEU A 53 5.06 -14.67 -10.13
N THR A 54 6.26 -14.87 -10.68
CA THR A 54 7.35 -15.50 -9.94
C THR A 54 7.91 -14.56 -8.87
N THR A 55 8.65 -15.11 -7.92
CA THR A 55 9.34 -14.32 -6.88
C THR A 55 10.25 -13.23 -7.46
N GLU A 56 10.94 -13.51 -8.57
CA GLU A 56 11.81 -12.56 -9.26
C GLU A 56 10.99 -11.42 -9.89
N GLU A 57 9.83 -11.75 -10.48
CA GLU A 57 8.93 -10.76 -11.07
C GLU A 57 8.30 -9.86 -10.00
N VAL A 58 7.89 -10.43 -8.86
CA VAL A 58 7.41 -9.66 -7.70
C VAL A 58 8.49 -8.71 -7.20
N THR A 59 9.72 -9.19 -7.01
CA THR A 59 10.84 -8.35 -6.56
C THR A 59 11.12 -7.20 -7.54
N LEU A 60 11.05 -7.47 -8.84
CA LEU A 60 11.21 -6.43 -9.87
C LEU A 60 10.12 -5.36 -9.75
N LEU A 61 8.86 -5.78 -9.59
CA LEU A 61 7.74 -4.86 -9.44
C LEU A 61 7.84 -4.05 -8.14
N GLU A 62 8.18 -4.65 -7.00
CA GLU A 62 8.38 -3.92 -5.74
C GLU A 62 9.37 -2.76 -5.89
N SER A 63 10.42 -2.94 -6.69
CA SER A 63 11.44 -1.91 -6.93
C SER A 63 11.03 -0.82 -7.92
N LYS A 64 9.90 -0.98 -8.62
CA LYS A 64 9.50 -0.13 -9.75
C LYS A 64 8.07 0.36 -9.72
N ILE A 65 7.18 -0.28 -8.97
CA ILE A 65 5.74 -0.01 -9.02
C ILE A 65 5.43 1.44 -8.63
N GLY A 66 6.20 2.01 -7.69
CA GLY A 66 6.09 3.41 -7.30
C GLY A 66 6.41 4.41 -8.42
N ASP A 67 7.24 4.03 -9.41
CA ASP A 67 7.56 4.87 -10.57
C ASP A 67 6.35 5.02 -11.52
N TYR A 68 5.34 4.14 -11.39
CA TYR A 68 4.11 4.15 -12.20
C TYR A 68 2.90 4.72 -11.44
N ILE A 69 3.08 5.13 -10.19
CA ILE A 69 2.04 5.76 -9.38
C ILE A 69 2.42 7.23 -9.26
N ASP A 70 1.61 8.11 -9.87
CA ASP A 70 1.74 9.56 -9.74
C ASP A 70 1.30 10.03 -8.34
N TRP A 71 1.93 9.47 -7.29
CA TRP A 71 1.51 9.64 -5.89
C TRP A 71 1.59 11.10 -5.45
N TYR A 72 2.56 11.85 -5.95
CA TYR A 72 2.70 13.27 -5.63
C TYR A 72 1.51 14.06 -6.18
N ASP A 73 1.23 13.93 -7.47
CA ASP A 73 0.13 14.63 -8.13
C ASP A 73 -1.21 14.22 -7.53
N ASN A 74 -1.40 12.94 -7.19
CA ASN A 74 -2.61 12.48 -6.52
C ASN A 74 -2.80 13.11 -5.13
N ILE A 75 -1.74 13.23 -4.33
CA ILE A 75 -1.79 13.91 -3.03
C ILE A 75 -2.04 15.41 -3.20
N GLU A 76 -1.34 16.06 -4.12
CA GLU A 76 -1.53 17.48 -4.42
C GLU A 76 -2.98 17.76 -4.81
N ASN A 77 -3.52 16.98 -5.76
CA ASN A 77 -4.89 17.09 -6.21
C ASN A 77 -5.89 16.87 -5.06
N ALA A 78 -5.67 15.88 -4.20
CA ALA A 78 -6.53 15.63 -3.05
C ALA A 78 -6.53 16.81 -2.07
N ILE A 79 -5.36 17.41 -1.80
CA ILE A 79 -5.25 18.61 -0.95
C ILE A 79 -6.02 19.77 -1.58
N GLN A 80 -5.79 20.09 -2.85
CA GLN A 80 -6.41 21.23 -3.51
C GLN A 80 -7.94 21.12 -3.59
N GLN A 81 -8.47 19.89 -3.75
CA GLN A 81 -9.90 19.67 -3.91
C GLN A 81 -10.65 19.55 -2.57
N LEU A 82 -10.01 18.95 -1.56
CA LEU A 82 -10.69 18.58 -0.31
C LEU A 82 -10.38 19.54 0.84
N ILE A 83 -9.26 20.26 0.79
CA ILE A 83 -8.88 21.23 1.83
C ILE A 83 -9.20 22.64 1.33
N PRO A 84 -10.24 23.30 1.86
CA PRO A 84 -10.55 24.67 1.48
C PRO A 84 -9.39 25.59 1.86
N TYR A 85 -8.91 26.40 0.91
CA TYR A 85 -8.00 27.51 1.21
C TYR A 85 -8.74 28.53 2.07
N GLU A 86 -8.56 28.47 3.40
CA GLU A 86 -8.89 29.61 4.25
C GLU A 86 -7.89 30.73 3.93
N ASN A 87 -8.38 31.82 3.36
CA ASN A 87 -7.61 33.07 3.26
C ASN A 87 -7.30 33.55 4.68
N ILE A 88 -6.07 33.32 5.15
CA ILE A 88 -5.50 33.99 6.33
C ILE A 88 -4.80 35.27 5.87
#